data_AF-A0A2R7KWX6-F1
#
_entry.id   AF-A0A2R7KWX6-F1
#
_cell.length_a   1.000
_cell.length_b   1.000
_cell.length_c   1.000
_cell.angle_alpha   90.00
_cell.angle_beta   90.00
_cell.angle_gamma   90.00
#
_symmetry.space_group_name_H-M   'P 1'
#
loop_
_entity.id
_entity.type
_entity.pdbx_description
1 polymer ?
#
loop_
_entity_poly.entity_id
_entity_poly.type
_entity_poly.pdbx_seq_one_letter_code
_entity_poly.pdbx_strand_id
1 'polypeptide(L)'
;MSVIKDENKLISTIKRIDQKIDKLNDQKIIAFFEALGLTEREDVPKNFLEWETILIVVPDRHISHELKYYKYSIARLSFVTNPNAQEIHIFDFNEWKKITQNKTQFQVREMLKTSFGGVRNHSDRLN
;
A
#
# COMPACT_ATOMS: atom_id res chain seq x y z
N MET A 1 -32.77 0.99 30.79
CA MET A 1 -33.43 0.99 29.47
C MET A 1 -32.34 1.07 28.42
N SER A 2 -32.33 0.17 27.43
CA SER A 2 -31.43 0.31 26.28
C SER A 2 -31.89 1.50 25.45
N VAL A 3 -30.96 2.37 25.06
CA VAL A 3 -31.21 3.53 24.18
C VAL A 3 -31.55 3.06 22.75
N ILE A 4 -31.16 1.83 22.40
CA ILE A 4 -31.28 1.28 21.06
C ILE A 4 -32.48 0.33 21.01
N LYS A 5 -33.41 0.62 20.09
CA LYS A 5 -34.67 -0.15 19.92
C LYS A 5 -34.44 -1.60 19.50
N ASP A 6 -33.44 -1.85 18.65
CA ASP A 6 -33.12 -3.19 18.13
C ASP A 6 -31.61 -3.27 17.81
N GLU A 7 -30.83 -3.57 18.83
CA GLU A 7 -29.36 -3.58 18.77
C GLU A 7 -28.82 -4.68 17.85
N ASN A 8 -29.43 -5.87 17.86
CA ASN A 8 -29.01 -6.99 17.02
C ASN A 8 -29.22 -6.68 15.52
N LYS A 9 -30.35 -6.05 15.17
CA LYS A 9 -30.60 -5.61 13.80
C LYS A 9 -29.63 -4.51 13.38
N LEU A 10 -29.31 -3.57 14.28
CA LEU A 10 -28.33 -2.52 14.01
C LEU A 10 -26.94 -3.12 13.73
N ILE A 11 -26.43 -3.96 14.63
CA ILE A 11 -25.10 -4.59 14.51
C ILE A 11 -25.01 -5.42 13.21
N SER A 12 -26.03 -6.23 12.92
CA SER A 12 -26.05 -7.05 11.70
C SER A 12 -26.16 -6.23 10.42
N THR A 13 -26.86 -5.08 10.47
CA THR A 13 -26.95 -4.15 9.33
C THR A 13 -25.61 -3.46 9.08
N ILE A 14 -24.96 -2.95 10.13
CA ILE A 14 -23.62 -2.33 10.06
C ILE A 14 -22.61 -3.33 9.46
N LYS A 15 -22.53 -4.54 10.02
CA LYS A 15 -21.62 -5.59 9.53
C LYS A 15 -21.82 -5.89 8.04
N ARG A 16 -23.07 -5.90 7.57
CA ARG A 16 -23.39 -6.13 6.15
C ARG A 16 -22.97 -4.95 5.27
N ILE A 17 -23.11 -3.72 5.77
CA ILE A 17 -22.65 -2.52 5.06
C ILE A 17 -21.12 -2.54 4.97
N ASP A 18 -20.43 -2.82 6.07
CA ASP A 18 -18.97 -2.89 6.10
C ASP A 18 -18.45 -3.93 5.10
N GLN A 19 -19.02 -5.14 5.07
CA GLN A 19 -18.68 -6.16 4.08
C GLN A 19 -18.87 -5.71 2.63
N LYS A 20 -19.86 -4.85 2.36
CA LYS A 20 -20.05 -4.28 1.02
C LYS A 20 -19.00 -3.21 0.73
N ILE A 21 -18.68 -2.37 1.71
CA ILE A 21 -17.63 -1.35 1.60
C ILE A 21 -16.28 -2.02 1.33
N ASP A 22 -15.96 -3.11 2.04
CA ASP A 22 -14.72 -3.85 1.85
C ASP A 22 -14.60 -4.40 0.43
N LYS A 23 -15.66 -5.05 -0.09
CA LYS A 23 -15.69 -5.53 -1.49
C LYS A 23 -15.54 -4.41 -2.51
N LEU A 24 -16.18 -3.26 -2.28
CA LEU A 24 -16.04 -2.09 -3.14
C LEU A 24 -14.62 -1.51 -3.06
N ASN A 25 -13.98 -1.58 -1.89
CA ASN A 25 -12.61 -1.15 -1.71
C ASN A 25 -11.63 -2.09 -2.43
N ASP A 26 -11.85 -3.41 -2.38
CA ASP A 26 -11.06 -4.38 -3.14
C ASP A 26 -11.12 -4.09 -4.65
N GLN A 27 -12.31 -3.79 -5.17
CA GLN A 27 -12.47 -3.38 -6.58
C GLN A 27 -11.70 -2.10 -6.91
N LYS A 28 -11.68 -1.11 -6.00
CA LYS A 28 -10.86 0.10 -6.17
C LYS A 28 -9.37 -0.22 -6.19
N ILE A 29 -8.90 -1.11 -5.33
CA ILE A 29 -7.49 -1.54 -5.29
C ILE A 29 -7.12 -2.22 -6.61
N ILE A 30 -7.93 -3.16 -7.09
CA ILE A 30 -7.70 -3.85 -8.37
C ILE A 30 -7.63 -2.84 -9.52
N ALA A 31 -8.64 -1.98 -9.67
CA ALA A 31 -8.67 -0.97 -10.73
C ALA A 31 -7.48 -0.01 -10.66
N PHE A 32 -7.05 0.36 -9.45
CA PHE A 32 -5.87 1.19 -9.24
C PHE A 32 -4.59 0.45 -9.66
N PHE A 33 -4.46 -0.83 -9.34
CA PHE A 33 -3.27 -1.62 -9.70
C PHE A 33 -3.22 -1.93 -11.18
N GLU A 34 -4.36 -2.19 -11.82
CA GLU A 34 -4.49 -2.31 -13.28
C GLU A 34 -4.06 -1.01 -13.97
N ALA A 35 -4.53 0.15 -13.50
CA ALA A 35 -4.15 1.45 -14.05
C ALA A 35 -2.64 1.75 -13.93
N LEU A 36 -1.97 1.16 -12.93
CA LEU A 36 -0.52 1.25 -12.76
C LEU A 36 0.26 0.13 -13.47
N GLY A 37 -0.42 -0.80 -14.16
CA GLY A 37 0.20 -1.97 -14.78
C GLY A 37 0.79 -2.98 -13.80
N LEU A 38 0.40 -2.93 -12.52
CA LEU A 38 0.95 -3.80 -11.48
C LEU A 38 0.38 -5.21 -11.52
N THR A 39 -0.85 -5.39 -12.02
CA THR A 39 -1.51 -6.71 -12.08
C THR A 39 -0.90 -7.65 -13.14
N GLU A 40 -0.20 -7.09 -14.13
CA GLU A 40 0.44 -7.83 -15.22
C GLU A 40 1.87 -8.26 -14.88
N ARG A 41 2.46 -7.67 -13.84
CA ARG A 41 3.84 -7.89 -13.42
C ARG A 41 4.00 -9.18 -12.62
N GLU A 42 5.04 -9.95 -12.94
CA GLU A 42 5.33 -11.22 -12.28
C GLU A 42 5.80 -11.06 -10.83
N ASP A 43 6.43 -9.94 -10.49
CA ASP A 43 6.96 -9.68 -9.16
C ASP A 43 5.89 -9.25 -8.14
N VAL A 44 4.66 -9.00 -8.60
CA VAL A 44 3.54 -8.55 -7.78
C VAL A 44 2.77 -9.77 -7.22
N PRO A 45 2.68 -9.94 -5.89
CA PRO A 45 2.00 -11.09 -5.30
C PRO A 45 0.49 -11.10 -5.59
N LYS A 46 -0.04 -12.15 -6.21
CA LYS A 46 -1.47 -12.23 -6.60
C LYS A 46 -2.46 -12.22 -5.42
N ASN A 47 -1.98 -12.47 -4.20
CA ASN A 47 -2.79 -12.46 -2.99
C ASN A 47 -2.72 -11.14 -2.20
N PHE A 48 -2.31 -10.03 -2.84
CA PHE A 48 -2.21 -8.71 -2.19
C PHE A 48 -3.51 -8.23 -1.52
N LEU A 49 -4.68 -8.74 -1.94
CA LEU A 49 -5.97 -8.41 -1.32
C LEU A 49 -6.17 -9.04 0.06
N GLU A 50 -5.35 -10.00 0.47
CA GLU A 50 -5.38 -10.59 1.80
C GLU A 50 -4.68 -9.71 2.84
N TRP A 51 -3.84 -8.77 2.41
CA TRP A 51 -3.06 -7.91 3.30
C TRP A 51 -3.93 -6.85 3.97
N GLU A 52 -3.73 -6.64 5.27
CA GLU A 52 -4.44 -5.60 6.01
C GLU A 52 -4.13 -4.20 5.44
N THR A 53 -2.87 -3.94 5.12
CA THR A 53 -2.43 -2.70 4.48
C THR A 53 -1.36 -3.01 3.45
N ILE A 54 -1.58 -2.54 2.22
CA ILE A 54 -0.64 -2.65 1.12
C ILE A 54 0.29 -1.44 1.17
N LEU A 55 1.58 -1.70 1.36
CA LEU A 55 2.63 -0.70 1.24
C LEU A 55 3.06 -0.57 -0.21
N ILE A 56 2.90 0.62 -0.77
CA ILE A 56 3.33 0.98 -2.12
C ILE A 56 4.58 1.84 -2.01
N VAL A 57 5.70 1.32 -2.51
CA VAL A 57 6.97 2.02 -2.58
C VAL A 57 7.10 2.66 -3.95
N VAL A 58 7.21 3.99 -3.99
CA VAL A 58 7.29 4.77 -5.23
C VAL A 58 8.70 5.32 -5.45
N PRO A 59 9.19 5.33 -6.70
CA PRO A 59 10.57 5.67 -7.04
C PRO A 59 10.85 7.18 -7.05
N ASP A 60 9.82 8.02 -7.13
CA ASP A 60 9.96 9.46 -7.26
C ASP A 60 8.90 10.25 -6.48
N ARG A 61 9.24 11.49 -6.11
CA ARG A 61 8.34 12.39 -5.38
C ARG A 61 7.18 12.86 -6.24
N HIS A 62 7.37 13.14 -7.53
CA HIS A 62 6.31 13.54 -8.45
C HIS A 62 5.22 12.46 -8.53
N ILE A 63 5.63 11.21 -8.78
CA ILE A 63 4.75 10.03 -8.75
C ILE A 63 4.05 9.91 -7.40
N SER A 64 4.79 10.09 -6.29
CA SER A 64 4.20 10.09 -4.95
C SER A 64 3.08 11.13 -4.80
N HIS A 65 3.26 12.34 -5.34
CA HIS A 65 2.26 13.40 -5.27
C HIS A 65 1.01 13.07 -6.10
N GLU A 66 1.17 12.53 -7.31
CA GLU A 66 0.06 12.07 -8.14
C GLU A 66 -0.75 10.97 -7.45
N LEU A 67 -0.04 9.99 -6.87
CA LEU A 67 -0.68 8.84 -6.24
C LEU A 67 -1.25 9.15 -4.85
N LYS A 68 -0.78 10.22 -4.19
CA LYS A 68 -1.21 10.62 -2.84
C LYS A 68 -2.72 10.87 -2.76
N TYR A 69 -3.35 11.33 -3.84
CA TYR A 69 -4.79 11.55 -3.86
C TYR A 69 -5.56 10.23 -3.62
N TYR A 70 -5.14 9.14 -4.26
CA TYR A 70 -5.81 7.85 -4.16
C TYR A 70 -5.74 7.23 -2.76
N LYS A 71 -4.72 7.59 -1.95
CA LYS A 71 -4.64 7.19 -0.53
C LYS A 71 -5.90 7.56 0.25
N TYR A 72 -6.56 8.66 -0.10
CA TYR A 72 -7.75 9.13 0.61
C TYR A 72 -9.04 8.52 0.06
N SER A 73 -9.01 8.00 -1.17
CA SER A 73 -10.18 7.42 -1.85
C SER A 73 -10.23 5.89 -1.77
N ILE A 74 -9.10 5.25 -1.50
CA ILE A 74 -8.91 3.81 -1.41
C ILE A 74 -8.33 3.50 -0.03
N ALA A 75 -9.09 2.77 0.78
CA ALA A 75 -8.63 2.30 2.07
C ALA A 75 -7.53 1.24 1.89
N ARG A 76 -6.75 1.00 2.95
CA ARG A 76 -5.68 -0.02 3.03
C ARG A 76 -4.44 0.27 2.17
N LEU A 77 -4.33 1.45 1.55
CA LEU A 77 -3.12 1.86 0.85
C LEU A 77 -2.22 2.74 1.73
N SER A 78 -0.94 2.39 1.78
CA SER A 78 0.12 3.19 2.38
C SER A 78 1.20 3.48 1.34
N PHE A 79 1.78 4.67 1.36
CA PHE A 79 2.76 5.10 0.37
C PHE A 79 4.07 5.51 1.04
N VAL A 80 5.19 5.08 0.47
CA VAL A 80 6.53 5.51 0.85
C VAL A 80 7.33 5.84 -0.40
N THR A 81 8.02 6.97 -0.39
CA THR A 81 8.93 7.33 -1.48
C THR A 81 10.33 6.79 -1.19
N ASN A 82 10.86 5.96 -2.08
CA ASN A 82 12.25 5.50 -2.06
C ASN A 82 12.93 5.90 -3.37
N PRO A 83 13.76 6.96 -3.38
CA PRO A 83 14.49 7.38 -4.57
C PRO A 83 15.50 6.35 -5.11
N ASN A 84 15.77 5.26 -4.38
CA ASN A 84 16.60 4.17 -4.90
C ASN A 84 15.77 3.10 -5.62
N ALA A 85 14.44 3.14 -5.53
CA ALA A 85 13.59 2.21 -6.26
C ALA A 85 13.66 2.51 -7.76
N GLN A 86 13.82 1.49 -8.58
CA GLN A 86 13.78 1.65 -10.04
C GLN A 86 12.34 1.79 -10.54
N GLU A 87 11.40 1.15 -9.86
CA GLU A 87 9.99 1.10 -10.22
C GLU A 87 9.11 1.07 -8.97
N ILE A 88 7.79 0.98 -9.17
CA ILE A 88 6.84 0.85 -8.07
C ILE A 88 6.88 -0.59 -7.55
N HIS A 89 7.00 -0.77 -6.25
CA HIS A 89 6.93 -2.09 -5.60
C HIS A 89 5.82 -2.13 -4.56
N ILE A 90 5.24 -3.31 -4.31
CA ILE A 90 4.23 -3.50 -3.27
C ILE A 90 4.65 -4.55 -2.24
N PHE A 91 4.27 -4.33 -0.98
CA PHE A 91 4.54 -5.25 0.12
C PHE A 91 3.39 -5.30 1.11
N ASP A 92 3.32 -6.37 1.91
CA ASP A 92 2.55 -6.34 3.15
C ASP A 92 3.23 -5.38 4.13
N PHE A 93 2.49 -4.34 4.55
CA PHE A 93 2.97 -3.37 5.51
C PHE A 93 3.32 -3.99 6.87
N ASN A 94 2.59 -5.03 7.30
CA ASN A 94 2.85 -5.69 8.57
C ASN A 94 4.16 -6.49 8.53
N GLU A 95 4.45 -7.16 7.42
CA GLU A 95 5.75 -7.81 7.21
C GLU A 95 6.88 -6.79 7.14
N TRP A 96 6.68 -5.72 6.37
CA TRP A 96 7.63 -4.62 6.29
C TRP A 96 7.96 -4.03 7.66
N LYS A 97 6.93 -3.80 8.48
CA LYS A 97 7.08 -3.29 9.85
C LYS A 97 7.84 -4.28 10.73
N LYS A 98 7.56 -5.58 10.65
CA LYS A 98 8.29 -6.61 11.42
C LYS A 98 9.78 -6.64 11.07
N ILE A 99 10.13 -6.45 9.80
CA ILE A 99 11.53 -6.42 9.34
C ILE A 99 12.24 -5.14 9.78
N THR A 100 11.52 -4.01 9.80
CA THR A 100 12.11 -2.69 10.06
C THR A 100 12.08 -2.24 11.51
N GLN A 101 11.17 -2.77 12.35
CA GLN A 101 10.92 -2.27 13.72
C GLN A 101 12.14 -2.30 14.65
N ASN A 102 13.05 -3.27 14.48
CA ASN A 102 14.24 -3.42 15.31
C ASN A 102 15.52 -2.86 14.64
N LYS A 103 15.38 -2.19 13.49
CA LYS A 103 16.50 -1.63 12.73
C LYS A 103 16.64 -0.14 12.99
N THR A 104 17.88 0.34 13.05
CA THR A 104 18.14 1.78 13.10
C THR A 104 17.78 2.43 11.76
N GLN A 105 17.55 3.75 11.76
CA GLN A 105 17.29 4.49 10.52
C GLN A 105 18.41 4.29 9.48
N PHE A 106 19.66 4.18 9.92
CA PHE A 106 20.79 3.90 9.04
C PHE A 106 20.66 2.51 8.39
N GLN A 107 20.39 1.48 9.18
CA GLN A 107 20.20 0.11 8.68
C GLN A 107 19.01 0.01 7.71
N VAL A 108 17.91 0.72 7.99
CA VAL A 108 16.76 0.78 7.07
C VAL A 108 17.14 1.48 5.77
N ARG A 109 17.91 2.58 5.81
CA ARG A 109 18.39 3.25 4.59
C ARG A 109 19.31 2.36 3.76
N GLU A 110 20.22 1.63 4.38
CA GLU A 110 21.10 0.70 3.67
C GLU A 110 20.29 -0.44 3.02
N MET A 111 19.31 -0.99 3.75
CA MET A 111 18.39 -1.99 3.20
C MET A 111 17.59 -1.45 2.00
N LEU A 112 17.07 -0.22 2.10
CA LEU A 112 16.31 0.43 1.02
C LEU A 112 17.14 0.70 -0.24
N LYS A 113 18.47 0.82 -0.12
CA LYS A 113 19.38 0.95 -1.26
C LYS A 113 19.58 -0.37 -1.99
N THR A 114 19.62 -1.49 -1.28
CA THR A 114 19.97 -2.79 -1.87
C THR A 114 18.75 -3.59 -2.31
N SER A 115 17.62 -3.48 -1.61
CA SER A 115 16.43 -4.31 -1.85
C SER A 115 15.49 -3.84 -2.98
N PHE A 116 15.75 -2.68 -3.59
CA PHE A 116 14.83 -2.02 -4.54
C PHE A 116 15.47 -1.70 -5.90
N GLY A 117 16.48 -2.47 -6.32
CA GLY A 117 17.18 -2.26 -7.60
C GLY A 117 18.50 -1.50 -7.49
N GLY A 118 19.06 -1.35 -6.29
CA GLY A 118 20.42 -0.82 -6.09
C GLY A 118 20.50 0.71 -5.93
N VAL A 119 21.71 1.21 -5.66
CA VAL A 119 21.98 2.65 -5.54
C VAL A 119 21.87 3.28 -6.94
N ARG A 120 20.92 4.21 -7.15
CA ARG A 120 20.87 5.01 -8.39
C ARG A 120 22.21 5.70 -8.63
N ASN A 121 22.76 5.53 -9.83
CA ASN A 121 24.02 6.16 -10.21
C ASN A 121 23.86 7.68 -10.22
N HIS A 122 24.95 8.41 -9.96
CA HIS A 122 24.90 9.87 -9.86
C HIS A 122 24.39 10.54 -11.14
N SER A 123 24.58 9.88 -12.29
CA SER A 123 24.04 10.25 -13.61
C SER A 123 22.52 10.27 -13.67
N ASP A 124 21.83 9.39 -12.95
CA ASP A 124 20.36 9.23 -13.03
C ASP A 124 19.62 10.28 -12.18
N ARG A 125 20.35 11.05 -11.37
CA ARG A 125 19.81 12.14 -10.53
C ARG A 125 19.84 13.52 -11.20
N LEU A 126 20.48 13.61 -12.37
CA LEU A 126 20.68 14.87 -13.11
C LEU A 126 19.77 15.01 -14.33
N ASN A 127 18.91 14.02 -14.60
CA ASN A 127 17.90 14.04 -15.67
C ASN A 127 16.50 14.24 -15.09
#